data_AF-A0A9D1MDV4-F1
#
_entry.id   AF-A0A9D1MDV4-F1
#
_cell.length_a   1.000
_cell.length_b   1.000
_cell.length_c   1.000
_cell.angle_alpha   90.00
_cell.angle_beta   90.00
_cell.angle_gamma   90.00
#
_symmetry.space_group_name_H-M   'P 1'
#
loop_
_entity.id
_entity.type
_entity.pdbx_description
1 polymer ?
#
loop_
_entity_poly.entity_id
_entity_poly.type
_entity_poly.pdbx_seq_one_letter_code
_entity_poly.pdbx_strand_id
1 'polypeptide(L)'
;METEKVKRELRELRYYYSRKEQMDALFRETGETRIPAIVRKYNNAIRLAPVQLYDLYGCLYIRNQTQEAAAIELNYSTEYVRRLNKALLQFFARQNG
;
A
#
# COMPACT_ATOMS: atom_id res chain seq x y z
N MET A 1 15.02 10.66 1.47
CA MET A 1 15.35 9.54 2.39
C MET A 1 14.09 8.86 2.91
N GLU A 2 13.16 9.62 3.51
CA GLU A 2 11.87 9.14 4.03
C GLU A 2 10.94 8.53 2.97
N THR A 3 10.76 9.23 1.84
CA THR A 3 9.88 8.78 0.75
C THR A 3 10.35 7.48 0.10
N GLU A 4 11.66 7.24 0.03
CA GLU A 4 12.20 5.99 -0.53
C GLU A 4 12.00 4.81 0.43
N LYS A 5 12.08 5.05 1.74
CA LYS A 5 11.69 4.06 2.77
C LYS A 5 10.20 3.72 2.63
N VAL A 6 9.32 4.72 2.51
CA VAL A 6 7.88 4.52 2.30
C VAL A 6 7.60 3.69 1.05
N LYS A 7 8.20 4.06 -0.10
CA LYS A 7 8.04 3.30 -1.35
C LYS A 7 8.52 1.86 -1.24
N ARG A 8 9.60 1.59 -0.50
CA ARG A 8 10.12 0.24 -0.30
C ARG A 8 9.17 -0.58 0.58
N GLU A 9 8.75 -0.04 1.72
CA GLU A 9 7.83 -0.73 2.63
C GLU A 9 6.47 -1.00 1.96
N LEU A 10 5.94 -0.06 1.19
CA LEU A 10 4.71 -0.26 0.43
C LEU A 10 4.84 -1.31 -0.69
N ARG A 11 6.04 -1.46 -1.28
CA ARG A 11 6.32 -2.56 -2.24
C ARG A 11 6.32 -3.91 -1.54
N GLU A 12 6.94 -4.01 -0.35
CA GLU A 12 6.89 -5.22 0.48
C GLU A 12 5.44 -5.58 0.86
N LEU A 13 4.66 -4.58 1.27
CA LEU A 13 3.24 -4.73 1.60
C LEU A 13 2.41 -5.22 0.42
N ARG A 14 2.58 -4.61 -0.75
CA ARG A 14 1.90 -5.05 -1.99
C ARG A 14 2.25 -6.48 -2.36
N TYR A 15 3.52 -6.86 -2.23
CA TYR A 15 3.97 -8.22 -2.50
C TYR A 15 3.37 -9.23 -1.50
N TYR A 16 3.31 -8.87 -0.22
CA TYR A 16 2.66 -9.71 0.77
C TYR A 16 1.20 -9.96 0.43
N TYR A 17 0.44 -8.91 0.10
CA TYR A 17 -0.97 -9.10 -0.26
C TYR A 17 -1.17 -9.85 -1.59
N SER A 18 -0.25 -9.75 -2.55
CA SER A 18 -0.33 -10.52 -3.79
C SER A 18 -0.11 -12.02 -3.61
N ARG A 19 0.48 -12.44 -2.48
CA ARG A 19 0.77 -13.84 -2.14
C ARG A 19 0.40 -14.18 -0.71
N LYS A 20 -0.67 -13.56 -0.19
CA LYS A 20 -0.98 -13.56 1.25
C LYS A 20 -1.04 -14.96 1.83
N GLU A 21 -1.74 -15.87 1.15
CA GLU A 21 -1.90 -17.26 1.61
C GLU A 21 -0.56 -18.01 1.66
N GLN A 22 0.29 -17.85 0.64
CA GLN A 22 1.59 -18.52 0.61
C GLN A 22 2.56 -17.94 1.64
N MET A 23 2.52 -16.62 1.86
CA MET A 23 3.32 -15.96 2.89
C MET A 23 2.87 -16.37 4.29
N ASP A 24 1.55 -16.41 4.53
CA ASP A 24 0.99 -16.82 5.82
C ASP A 24 1.29 -18.30 6.12
N ALA A 25 1.34 -19.17 5.10
CA ALA A 25 1.80 -20.55 5.24
C ALA A 25 3.31 -20.60 5.58
N LEU A 26 4.14 -19.85 4.85
CA LEU A 26 5.58 -19.81 5.08
C LEU A 26 5.95 -19.28 6.48
N PHE A 27 5.18 -18.33 7.02
CA PHE A 27 5.38 -17.82 8.38
C PHE A 27 5.13 -18.87 9.46
N ARG A 28 4.26 -19.86 9.21
CA ARG A 28 4.04 -20.96 10.16
C ARG A 28 5.23 -21.90 10.23
N GLU A 29 6.00 -22.01 9.15
CA GLU A 29 7.17 -22.88 9.07
C GLU A 29 8.47 -22.18 9.48
N THR A 30 8.65 -20.93 9.05
CA THR A 30 9.93 -20.19 9.18
C THR A 30 9.89 -19.05 10.20
N GLY A 31 8.71 -18.73 10.73
CA GLY A 31 8.46 -17.56 11.58
C GLY A 31 8.09 -16.31 10.77
N GLU A 32 7.57 -15.30 11.47
CA GLU A 32 7.19 -14.03 10.84
C GLU A 32 8.41 -13.18 10.45
N THR A 33 8.33 -12.56 9.28
CA THR A 33 9.24 -11.47 8.91
C THR A 33 8.79 -10.15 9.54
N ARG A 34 9.44 -9.03 9.21
CA ARG A 34 8.97 -7.68 9.61
C ARG A 34 7.65 -7.25 8.95
N ILE A 35 7.13 -7.99 7.96
CA ILE A 35 6.00 -7.53 7.16
C ILE A 35 4.73 -7.27 7.97
N PRO A 36 4.35 -8.04 9.02
CA PRO A 36 3.14 -7.77 9.78
C PRO A 36 3.21 -6.41 10.50
N ALA A 37 4.41 -5.99 10.93
CA ALA A 37 4.62 -4.66 11.50
C ALA A 37 4.45 -3.55 10.46
N ILE A 38 4.94 -3.76 9.23
CA ILE A 38 4.74 -2.83 8.10
C ILE A 38 3.25 -2.73 7.77
N VAL A 39 2.55 -3.86 7.64
CA VAL A 39 1.09 -3.89 7.36
C VAL A 39 0.32 -3.11 8.42
N ARG A 40 0.59 -3.35 9.71
CA ARG A 40 -0.06 -2.60 10.80
C ARG A 40 0.20 -1.11 10.73
N LYS A 41 1.45 -0.70 10.46
CA LYS A 41 1.83 0.72 10.33
C LYS A 41 1.00 1.43 9.26
N TYR A 42 0.97 0.91 8.04
CA TYR A 42 0.26 1.58 6.93
C TYR A 42 -1.27 1.46 7.05
N ASN A 43 -1.79 0.31 7.52
CA ASN A 43 -3.22 0.14 7.74
C ASN A 43 -3.75 1.04 8.86
N ASN A 44 -2.94 1.40 9.86
CA ASN A 44 -3.32 2.36 10.87
C ASN A 44 -3.24 3.80 10.34
N ALA A 45 -2.15 4.16 9.65
CA ALA A 45 -1.98 5.49 9.09
C ALA A 45 -3.08 5.85 8.08
N ILE A 46 -3.48 4.92 7.20
CA ILE A 46 -4.46 5.20 6.15
C ILE A 46 -5.86 5.50 6.68
N ARG A 47 -6.20 5.07 7.90
CA ARG A 47 -7.50 5.34 8.54
C ARG A 47 -7.73 6.83 8.81
N LEU A 48 -6.66 7.63 8.85
CA LEU A 48 -6.71 9.09 9.04
C LEU A 48 -6.66 9.86 7.72
N ALA A 49 -6.57 9.18 6.59
CA ALA A 49 -6.45 9.80 5.28
C ALA A 49 -7.82 10.24 4.73
N PRO A 50 -7.84 11.24 3.81
CA PRO A 50 -9.01 11.49 2.98
C PRO A 50 -9.49 10.21 2.26
N VAL A 51 -10.80 10.07 2.10
CA VAL A 51 -11.44 8.85 1.57
C VAL A 51 -10.87 8.38 0.22
N GLN A 52 -10.52 9.32 -0.67
CA GLN A 52 -9.93 9.00 -1.98
C GLN A 52 -8.55 8.33 -1.86
N LEU A 53 -7.76 8.72 -0.87
CA LEU A 53 -6.45 8.11 -0.62
C LEU A 53 -6.61 6.74 0.03
N TYR A 54 -7.61 6.59 0.92
CA TYR A 54 -7.97 5.31 1.53
C TYR A 54 -8.37 4.29 0.46
N ASP A 55 -9.28 4.68 -0.43
CA ASP A 55 -9.76 3.79 -1.50
C ASP A 55 -8.63 3.43 -2.47
N LEU A 56 -7.84 4.41 -2.91
CA LEU A 56 -6.68 4.16 -3.77
C LEU A 56 -5.65 3.23 -3.11
N TYR A 57 -5.42 3.36 -1.80
CA TYR A 57 -4.54 2.44 -1.07
C TYR A 57 -5.06 1.00 -1.12
N GLY A 58 -6.37 0.82 -0.92
CA GLY A 58 -7.06 -0.47 -1.06
C GLY A 58 -6.87 -1.08 -2.46
N CYS A 59 -7.08 -0.28 -3.51
CA CYS A 59 -6.83 -0.68 -4.91
C CYS A 59 -5.40 -1.17 -5.13
N LEU A 60 -4.42 -0.30 -4.88
CA LEU A 60 -3.04 -0.52 -5.31
C LEU A 60 -2.29 -1.53 -4.43
N TYR A 61 -2.48 -1.46 -3.12
CA TYR A 61 -1.60 -2.12 -2.15
C TYR A 61 -2.24 -3.33 -1.46
N ILE A 62 -3.56 -3.33 -1.27
CA ILE A 62 -4.28 -4.47 -0.67
C ILE A 62 -4.76 -5.44 -1.76
N ARG A 63 -5.32 -4.91 -2.85
CA ARG A 63 -5.83 -5.72 -3.97
C ARG A 63 -4.81 -5.91 -5.10
N ASN A 64 -3.59 -5.43 -4.90
CA ASN A 64 -2.46 -5.58 -5.84
C ASN A 64 -2.77 -5.09 -7.27
N GLN A 65 -3.68 -4.13 -7.43
CA GLN A 65 -4.01 -3.60 -8.76
C GLN A 65 -2.85 -2.81 -9.36
N THR A 66 -2.84 -2.71 -10.69
CA THR A 66 -2.02 -1.71 -11.38
C THR A 66 -2.67 -0.34 -11.29
N GLN A 67 -1.94 0.73 -11.63
CA GLN A 67 -2.54 2.07 -11.66
C GLN A 67 -3.61 2.17 -12.75
N GLU A 68 -3.44 1.44 -13.85
CA GLU A 68 -4.41 1.36 -14.94
C GLU A 68 -5.70 0.66 -14.52
N ALA A 69 -5.59 -0.47 -13.82
CA ALA A 69 -6.76 -1.18 -13.30
C ALA A 69 -7.51 -0.35 -12.25
N ALA A 70 -6.77 0.31 -11.34
CA ALA A 70 -7.36 1.22 -10.36
C ALA A 70 -8.02 2.44 -11.02
N ALA A 71 -7.45 2.96 -12.12
CA ALA A 71 -8.03 4.07 -12.86
C ALA A 71 -9.39 3.69 -13.46
N ILE A 72 -9.48 2.49 -14.07
CA ILE A 72 -10.74 1.97 -14.59
C ILE A 72 -11.77 1.80 -13.47
N GLU A 73 -11.39 1.16 -12.37
CA GLU A 73 -12.30 0.90 -11.25
C GLU A 73 -12.82 2.19 -10.60
N LEU A 74 -11.94 3.16 -10.38
CA LEU A 74 -12.28 4.44 -9.76
C LEU A 74 -12.88 5.46 -10.74
N ASN A 75 -13.08 5.06 -12.01
CA ASN A 75 -13.53 5.94 -13.09
C ASN A 75 -12.70 7.23 -13.22
N TYR A 76 -11.39 7.07 -13.13
CA TYR A 76 -10.38 8.14 -13.19
C TYR A 76 -9.46 7.96 -14.41
N SER A 77 -8.77 9.03 -14.79
CA SER A 77 -7.65 8.89 -15.72
C SER A 77 -6.43 8.30 -14.99
N THR A 78 -5.60 7.55 -15.72
CA THR A 78 -4.34 7.02 -15.18
C THR A 78 -3.42 8.14 -14.66
N GLU A 79 -3.43 9.31 -15.31
CA GLU A 79 -2.71 10.49 -14.84
C GLU A 79 -3.21 11.00 -13.49
N TYR A 80 -4.53 11.00 -13.27
CA TYR A 80 -5.08 11.39 -11.99
C TYR A 80 -4.72 10.38 -10.89
N VAL A 81 -4.75 9.08 -11.20
CA VAL A 81 -4.27 8.02 -10.29
C VAL A 81 -2.79 8.20 -9.96
N ARG A 82 -1.93 8.54 -10.94
CA ARG A 82 -0.50 8.84 -10.68
C ARG A 82 -0.34 10.01 -9.71
N ARG A 83 -1.14 11.07 -9.87
CA ARG A 83 -1.13 12.22 -8.97
C ARG A 83 -1.63 11.86 -7.57
N LEU A 84 -2.72 11.11 -7.46
CA LEU A 84 -3.24 10.63 -6.17
C LEU A 84 -2.25 9.70 -5.48
N ASN A 85 -1.56 8.82 -6.21
CA ASN A 85 -0.52 7.96 -5.64
C ASN A 85 0.66 8.78 -5.12
N LYS A 86 1.06 9.85 -5.82
CA LYS A 86 2.07 10.79 -5.29
C LYS A 86 1.60 11.46 -4.00
N ALA A 87 0.34 11.88 -3.92
CA ALA A 87 -0.25 12.45 -2.71
C ALA A 87 -0.32 11.43 -1.55
N LEU A 88 -0.64 10.17 -1.85
CA LEU A 88 -0.65 9.06 -0.89
C LEU A 88 0.75 8.80 -0.31
N LEU A 89 1.79 8.79 -1.15
CA LEU A 89 3.17 8.66 -0.68
C LEU A 89 3.60 9.83 0.21
N GLN A 90 3.18 11.06 -0.12
CA GLN A 90 3.45 12.24 0.70
C GLN A 90 2.70 12.20 2.03
N PHE A 91 1.44 11.74 2.03
CA PHE A 91 0.65 11.54 3.24
C PHE A 91 1.38 10.58 4.19
N PHE A 92 1.81 9.42 3.71
CA PHE A 92 2.54 8.47 4.53
C PHE A 92 3.90 8.96 5.00
N ALA A 93 4.61 9.75 4.19
CA ALA A 93 5.87 10.36 4.62
C ALA A 93 5.67 11.34 5.79
N ARG A 94 4.56 12.09 5.82
CA ARG A 94 4.24 13.02 6.92
C ARG A 94 3.74 12.34 8.19
N GLN A 95 3.09 11.17 8.08
CA GLN A 95 2.56 10.42 9.22
C GLN A 95 3.61 9.53 9.90
N ASN A 96 4.74 9.26 9.23
CA ASN A 96 5.75 8.30 9.68
C ASN A 96 7.17 8.90 9.83
N GLY A 97 7.29 10.22 9.67
CA GLY A 97 8.46 11.00 10.06
C GLY A 97 8.20 11.68 11.40
#